data_AF-A0A7S3X353-F1
#
_entry.id   AF-A0A7S3X353-F1
#
_cell.length_a   1.000
_cell.length_b   1.000
_cell.length_c   1.000
_cell.angle_alpha   90.00
_cell.angle_beta   90.00
_cell.angle_gamma   90.00
#
_symmetry.space_group_name_H-M   'P 1'
#
loop_
_entity.id
_entity.type
_entity.pdbx_description
1 polymer ?
#
loop_
_entity_poly.entity_id
_entity_poly.type
_entity_poly.pdbx_seq_one_letter_code
_entity_poly.pdbx_strand_id
1 'polypeptide(L)'
;KIKKSKYPAVSEEEEAASIPLQLVLQGVFDAILVNLMQVKGGSDWQALRREICVSLNSRKNARLMEILRTTYSNADVVFLQEVGNQFSELLREQYSQSHHVIAPKSYSAKRNQNSMMLLRSSLFSASEEVEIPADGWDAGDLLVVKSRVAHV
;
A
#
# COMPACT_ATOMS: atom_id res chain seq x y z
N LYS A 1 24.45 5.49 11.08
CA LYS A 1 23.67 6.40 11.96
C LYS A 1 22.36 6.72 11.25
N ILE A 2 21.23 6.44 11.88
CA ILE A 2 19.90 6.73 11.35
C ILE A 2 19.82 8.25 11.16
N LYS A 3 19.42 8.70 9.97
CA LYS A 3 19.32 10.14 9.69
C LYS A 3 18.18 10.73 10.52
N LYS A 4 18.50 11.53 11.55
CA LYS A 4 17.49 12.22 12.37
C LYS A 4 16.54 13.10 11.55
N SER A 5 17.01 13.64 10.42
CA SER A 5 16.15 14.39 9.49
C SER A 5 15.03 13.56 8.86
N LYS A 6 15.19 12.23 8.80
CA LYS A 6 14.20 11.31 8.23
C LYS A 6 13.38 10.59 9.31
N TYR A 7 13.95 10.43 10.51
CA TYR A 7 13.32 9.73 11.62
C TYR A 7 13.51 10.53 12.93
N PRO A 8 12.83 11.68 13.08
CA PRO A 8 13.05 12.59 14.21
C PRO A 8 12.54 12.02 15.54
N ALA A 9 11.59 11.08 15.50
CA ALA A 9 10.97 10.49 16.68
C ALA A 9 11.78 9.33 17.29
N VAL A 10 12.80 8.81 16.59
CA VAL A 10 13.61 7.68 17.07
C VAL A 10 14.58 8.17 18.13
N SER A 11 14.48 7.58 19.32
CA SER A 11 15.39 7.86 20.44
C SER A 11 16.79 7.28 20.21
N GLU A 12 17.76 7.74 20.99
CA GLU A 12 19.13 7.22 20.91
C GLU A 12 19.22 5.77 21.39
N GLU A 13 18.37 5.39 22.33
CA GLU A 13 18.24 4.02 22.83
C GLU A 13 17.66 3.09 21.76
N GLU A 14 16.59 3.50 21.06
CA GLU A 14 16.04 2.75 19.94
C GLU A 14 17.02 2.66 18.76
N GLU A 15 17.76 3.73 18.46
CA GLU A 15 18.81 3.69 17.45
C GLU A 15 19.89 2.66 17.83
N ALA A 16 20.35 2.67 19.09
CA ALA A 16 21.35 1.71 19.57
C ALA A 16 20.84 0.26 19.51
N ALA A 17 19.60 0.01 19.94
CA ALA A 17 18.97 -1.31 19.88
C ALA A 17 18.75 -1.80 18.44
N SER A 18 18.55 -0.88 17.50
CA SER A 18 18.33 -1.23 16.08
C SER A 18 19.58 -1.76 15.39
N ILE A 19 20.79 -1.42 15.87
CA ILE A 19 22.04 -1.78 15.19
C ILE A 19 22.31 -3.29 15.26
N PRO A 20 22.27 -3.96 16.43
CA PRO A 20 22.38 -5.41 16.51
C PRO A 20 21.30 -6.14 15.72
N LEU A 21 20.05 -5.64 15.76
CA LEU A 21 18.95 -6.22 15.01
C LEU A 21 19.19 -6.14 13.50
N GLN A 22 19.62 -4.99 12.99
CA GLN A 22 19.99 -4.81 11.58
C GLN A 22 21.09 -5.79 11.17
N LEU A 23 22.12 -5.94 12.00
CA LEU A 23 23.22 -6.86 11.72
C LEU A 23 22.74 -8.31 11.62
N VAL A 24 21.90 -8.76 12.57
CA VAL A 24 21.33 -10.12 12.55
C VAL A 24 20.45 -10.32 11.32
N LEU A 25 19.55 -9.38 11.03
CA LEU A 25 18.65 -9.48 9.87
C LEU A 25 19.41 -9.48 8.54
N GLN A 26 20.48 -8.69 8.42
CA GLN A 26 21.37 -8.70 7.26
C GLN A 26 22.06 -10.05 7.11
N GLY A 27 22.62 -10.59 8.21
CA GLY A 27 23.25 -11.91 8.18
C GLY A 27 22.29 -13.03 7.79
N VAL A 28 21.04 -12.99 8.30
CA VAL A 28 20.00 -13.95 7.91
C VAL A 28 19.63 -13.80 6.43
N PHE A 29 19.47 -12.57 5.94
CA PHE A 29 19.17 -12.31 4.54
C PHE A 29 20.28 -12.81 3.62
N ASP A 30 21.54 -12.54 3.94
CA ASP A 30 22.70 -13.01 3.17
C ASP A 30 22.79 -14.54 3.19
N ALA A 31 22.55 -15.18 4.34
CA ALA A 31 22.52 -16.63 4.45
C ALA A 31 21.44 -17.27 3.57
N ILE A 32 20.24 -16.66 3.51
CA ILE A 32 19.17 -17.09 2.61
C ILE A 32 19.60 -16.95 1.15
N LEU A 33 20.22 -15.82 0.77
CA LEU A 33 20.68 -15.61 -0.61
C LEU A 33 21.76 -16.61 -1.01
N VAL A 34 22.75 -16.86 -0.15
CA VAL A 34 23.81 -17.84 -0.40
C VAL A 34 23.22 -19.24 -0.51
N ASN A 35 22.29 -19.61 0.37
CA ASN A 35 21.62 -20.90 0.30
C ASN A 35 20.81 -21.04 -1.00
N LEU A 36 20.07 -20.00 -1.39
CA LEU A 36 19.31 -19.96 -2.64
C LEU A 36 20.23 -20.16 -3.85
N MET A 37 21.39 -19.52 -3.86
CA MET A 37 22.38 -19.66 -4.93
C MET A 37 23.08 -21.02 -4.90
N GLN A 38 23.34 -21.62 -3.75
CA GLN A 38 23.91 -22.96 -3.67
C GLN A 38 22.92 -24.03 -4.15
N VAL A 39 21.64 -23.89 -3.81
CA VAL A 39 20.60 -24.87 -4.14
C VAL A 39 20.06 -24.69 -5.56
N LYS A 40 20.01 -23.45 -6.07
CA LYS A 40 19.34 -23.08 -7.34
C LYS A 40 20.16 -22.19 -8.29
N GLY A 41 21.37 -21.78 -7.91
CA GLY A 41 22.15 -20.75 -8.62
C GLY A 41 22.84 -21.20 -9.93
N GLY A 42 22.62 -22.46 -10.36
CA GLY A 42 23.07 -22.97 -11.65
C GLY A 42 22.16 -22.54 -12.82
N SER A 43 21.87 -23.48 -13.73
CA SER A 43 20.97 -23.27 -14.89
C SER A 43 19.59 -22.73 -14.51
N ASP A 44 19.15 -22.98 -13.28
CA ASP A 44 17.78 -22.76 -12.84
C ASP A 44 17.56 -21.36 -12.23
N TRP A 45 18.62 -20.57 -12.02
CA TRP A 45 18.50 -19.24 -11.41
C TRP A 45 17.55 -18.32 -12.19
N GLN A 46 17.63 -18.32 -13.53
CA GLN A 46 16.74 -17.49 -14.34
C GLN A 46 15.28 -17.95 -14.25
N ALA A 47 15.04 -19.27 -14.15
CA ALA A 47 13.71 -19.82 -13.97
C ALA A 47 13.15 -19.43 -12.59
N LEU A 48 13.95 -19.58 -11.53
CA LEU A 48 13.59 -19.19 -10.17
C LEU A 48 13.34 -17.68 -10.06
N ARG A 49 14.21 -16.85 -10.63
CA ARG A 49 14.04 -15.39 -10.66
C ARG A 49 12.73 -15.02 -11.36
N ARG A 50 12.43 -15.65 -12.50
CA ARG A 50 11.15 -15.46 -13.20
C ARG A 50 9.98 -15.86 -12.31
N GLU A 51 10.05 -17.00 -11.64
CA GLU A 51 9.01 -17.47 -10.72
C GLU A 51 8.80 -16.51 -9.54
N ILE A 52 9.87 -15.99 -8.95
CA ILE A 52 9.81 -14.97 -7.89
C ILE A 52 9.16 -13.69 -8.41
N CYS A 53 9.60 -13.19 -9.57
CA CYS A 53 9.00 -12.01 -10.20
C CYS A 53 7.51 -12.21 -10.50
N VAL A 54 7.13 -13.38 -11.04
CA VAL A 54 5.73 -13.73 -11.30
C VAL A 54 4.97 -13.79 -9.97
N SER A 55 5.47 -14.52 -8.98
CA SER A 55 4.75 -14.74 -7.72
C SER A 55 4.58 -13.45 -6.91
N LEU A 56 5.62 -12.62 -6.82
CA LEU A 56 5.58 -11.37 -6.05
C LEU A 56 4.87 -10.23 -6.80
N ASN A 57 5.02 -10.14 -8.13
CA ASN A 57 4.55 -8.97 -8.87
C ASN A 57 3.24 -9.23 -9.64
N SER A 58 3.06 -10.41 -10.25
CA SER A 58 1.92 -10.65 -11.15
C SER A 58 0.60 -10.92 -10.42
N ARG A 59 0.66 -11.51 -9.21
CA ARG A 59 -0.55 -11.87 -8.45
C ARG A 59 -0.98 -10.84 -7.42
N LYS A 60 -0.19 -9.79 -7.19
CA LYS A 60 -0.45 -8.80 -6.13
C LYS A 60 -1.84 -8.18 -6.28
N ASN A 61 -2.17 -7.65 -7.47
CA ASN A 61 -3.46 -6.99 -7.69
C ASN A 61 -4.62 -7.98 -7.62
N ALA A 62 -4.49 -9.16 -8.25
CA ALA A 62 -5.52 -10.20 -8.22
C ALA A 62 -5.81 -10.67 -6.79
N ARG A 63 -4.76 -10.89 -5.99
CA ARG A 63 -4.88 -11.31 -4.59
C ARG A 63 -5.48 -10.23 -3.71
N LEU A 64 -5.10 -8.96 -3.90
CA LEU A 64 -5.73 -7.84 -3.18
C LEU A 64 -7.21 -7.73 -3.52
N MET A 65 -7.59 -7.86 -4.79
CA MET A 65 -9.01 -7.88 -5.19
C MET A 65 -9.79 -9.03 -4.53
N GLU A 66 -9.20 -10.22 -4.49
CA GLU A 66 -9.79 -11.38 -3.83
C GLU A 66 -10.00 -11.12 -2.33
N ILE A 67 -9.00 -10.57 -1.64
CA ILE A 67 -9.10 -10.22 -0.21
C ILE A 67 -10.20 -9.19 0.03
N LEU A 68 -10.29 -8.15 -0.80
CA LEU A 68 -11.34 -7.14 -0.68
C LEU A 68 -12.74 -7.76 -0.87
N ARG A 69 -12.89 -8.68 -1.83
CA ARG A 69 -14.16 -9.36 -2.14
C ARG A 69 -14.57 -10.42 -1.13
N THR A 70 -13.63 -10.97 -0.37
CA THR A 70 -13.90 -12.12 0.51
C THR A 70 -13.84 -11.71 1.96
N THR A 71 -12.70 -11.21 2.42
CA THR A 71 -12.46 -10.83 3.80
C THR A 71 -13.18 -9.55 4.18
N TYR A 72 -13.22 -8.57 3.27
CA TYR A 72 -13.77 -7.23 3.54
C TYR A 72 -15.08 -6.96 2.81
N SER A 73 -15.76 -7.99 2.30
CA SER A 73 -17.05 -7.87 1.59
C SER A 73 -18.10 -7.11 2.40
N ASN A 74 -18.10 -7.33 3.71
CA ASN A 74 -19.07 -6.74 4.63
C ASN A 74 -18.60 -5.41 5.24
N ALA A 75 -17.43 -4.88 4.88
CA ALA A 75 -17.01 -3.56 5.31
C ALA A 75 -17.80 -2.47 4.57
N ASP A 76 -18.25 -1.44 5.29
CA ASP A 76 -18.89 -0.26 4.70
C ASP A 76 -17.88 0.78 4.20
N VAL A 77 -16.70 0.81 4.85
CA VAL A 77 -15.61 1.74 4.56
C VAL A 77 -14.29 0.96 4.56
N VAL A 78 -13.50 1.10 3.50
CA VAL A 78 -12.15 0.53 3.40
C VAL A 78 -11.15 1.62 3.04
N PHE A 79 -10.06 1.71 3.81
CA PHE A 79 -8.94 2.61 3.55
C PHE A 79 -7.78 1.83 2.95
N LEU A 80 -7.23 2.32 1.84
CA LEU A 80 -6.10 1.72 1.14
C LEU A 80 -4.97 2.75 1.04
N GLN A 81 -3.76 2.35 1.43
CA GLN A 81 -2.56 3.19 1.34
C GLN A 81 -1.56 2.61 0.35
N GLU A 82 -0.66 3.46 -0.14
CA GLU A 82 0.39 3.13 -1.12
C GLU A 82 -0.16 2.46 -2.39
N VAL A 83 -1.35 2.87 -2.83
CA VAL A 83 -2.03 2.30 -4.00
C VAL A 83 -1.37 2.80 -5.29
N GLY A 84 -0.76 1.88 -6.04
CA GLY A 84 -0.21 2.20 -7.35
C GLY A 84 -1.29 2.47 -8.40
N ASN A 85 -0.94 3.24 -9.44
CA ASN A 85 -1.91 3.71 -10.44
C ASN A 85 -2.70 2.57 -11.13
N GLN A 86 -2.03 1.48 -11.54
CA GLN A 86 -2.68 0.33 -12.17
C GLN A 86 -3.75 -0.31 -11.27
N PHE A 87 -3.50 -0.38 -9.96
CA PHE A 87 -4.49 -0.93 -9.02
C PHE A 87 -5.62 0.08 -8.77
N SER A 88 -5.34 1.38 -8.79
CA SER A 88 -6.37 2.41 -8.68
C SER A 88 -7.39 2.37 -9.82
N GLU A 89 -6.93 2.11 -11.05
CA GLU A 89 -7.79 1.98 -12.23
C GLU A 89 -8.65 0.73 -12.11
N LEU A 90 -8.04 -0.41 -11.74
CA LEU A 90 -8.75 -1.67 -11.52
C LEU A 90 -9.82 -1.54 -10.43
N LEU A 91 -9.54 -0.83 -9.33
CA LEU A 91 -10.52 -0.58 -8.27
C LEU A 91 -11.71 0.21 -8.78
N ARG A 92 -11.48 1.28 -9.55
CA ARG A 92 -12.57 2.09 -10.13
C ARG A 92 -13.43 1.25 -11.07
N GLU A 93 -12.81 0.45 -11.92
CA GLU A 93 -13.54 -0.44 -12.84
C GLU A 93 -14.41 -1.44 -12.09
N GLN A 94 -13.86 -2.10 -11.08
CA GLN A 94 -14.50 -3.25 -10.44
C GLN A 94 -15.44 -2.89 -9.28
N TYR A 95 -15.28 -1.72 -8.65
CA TYR A 95 -16.05 -1.30 -7.48
C TYR A 95 -16.99 -0.11 -7.72
N SER A 96 -16.90 0.61 -8.84
CA SER A 96 -17.73 1.80 -9.11
C SER A 96 -19.25 1.59 -8.97
N GLN A 97 -19.74 0.38 -9.17
CA GLN A 97 -21.17 0.05 -9.04
C GLN A 97 -21.63 -0.15 -7.59
N SER A 98 -20.75 -0.64 -6.72
CA SER A 98 -21.09 -1.00 -5.33
C SER A 98 -20.52 -0.03 -4.31
N HIS A 99 -19.50 0.73 -4.68
CA HIS A 99 -18.80 1.67 -3.82
C HIS A 99 -18.46 2.97 -4.56
N HIS A 100 -18.47 4.08 -3.83
CA HIS A 100 -17.77 5.29 -4.23
C HIS A 100 -16.27 5.08 -4.03
N VAL A 101 -15.49 5.21 -5.10
CA VAL A 101 -14.03 5.03 -5.07
C VAL A 101 -13.37 6.41 -5.04
N ILE A 102 -12.90 6.81 -3.87
CA ILE A 102 -12.41 8.16 -3.58
C ILE A 102 -10.88 8.18 -3.63
N ALA A 103 -10.32 9.22 -4.26
CA ALA A 103 -8.88 9.43 -4.32
C ALA A 103 -8.54 10.94 -4.36
N PRO A 104 -7.39 11.38 -3.84
CA PRO A 104 -6.97 12.79 -3.92
C PRO A 104 -6.91 13.32 -5.36
N LYS A 105 -7.38 14.56 -5.56
CA LYS A 105 -7.35 15.25 -6.87
C LYS A 105 -5.93 15.65 -7.30
N SER A 106 -5.16 16.17 -6.35
CA SER A 106 -3.73 16.44 -6.51
C SER A 106 -2.96 15.18 -6.12
N TYR A 107 -2.30 14.53 -7.07
CA TYR A 107 -1.36 13.44 -6.75
C TYR A 107 -0.03 13.64 -7.47
N SER A 108 1.06 13.31 -6.79
CA SER A 108 2.39 13.32 -7.39
C SER A 108 2.57 12.10 -8.28
N ALA A 109 2.42 12.26 -9.59
CA ALA A 109 2.71 11.22 -10.58
C ALA A 109 4.12 10.61 -10.44
N LYS A 110 5.05 11.37 -9.83
CA LYS A 110 6.42 10.95 -9.55
C LYS A 110 6.51 9.92 -8.40
N ARG A 111 5.59 9.93 -7.43
CA ARG A 111 5.57 9.01 -6.28
C ARG A 111 4.83 7.68 -6.59
N ASN A 112 3.89 7.67 -7.55
CA ASN A 112 3.11 6.49 -7.96
C ASN A 112 2.49 5.70 -6.78
N GLN A 113 2.01 6.43 -5.77
CA GLN A 113 1.40 5.90 -4.56
C GLN A 113 0.23 6.82 -4.20
N ASN A 114 -0.95 6.23 -3.99
CA ASN A 114 -2.18 6.94 -3.66
C ASN A 114 -2.77 6.43 -2.35
N SER A 115 -3.44 7.32 -1.62
CA SER A 115 -4.38 6.96 -0.57
C SER A 115 -5.78 6.91 -1.19
N MET A 116 -6.50 5.80 -1.03
CA MET A 116 -7.83 5.62 -1.60
C MET A 116 -8.83 5.15 -0.54
N MET A 117 -10.09 5.49 -0.73
CA MET A 117 -11.19 5.01 0.10
C MET A 117 -12.27 4.36 -0.75
N LEU A 118 -12.79 3.23 -0.28
CA LEU A 118 -14.00 2.61 -0.82
C LEU A 118 -15.15 2.85 0.16
N LEU A 119 -16.22 3.49 -0.29
CA LEU A 119 -17.42 3.76 0.51
C LEU A 119 -18.62 3.05 -0.08
N ARG A 120 -19.25 2.14 0.66
CA ARG A 120 -20.39 1.37 0.17
C ARG A 120 -21.55 2.26 -0.28
N SER A 121 -21.93 2.17 -1.56
CA SER A 121 -22.93 3.06 -2.15
C SER A 121 -24.34 2.87 -1.59
N SER A 122 -24.66 1.68 -1.04
CA SER A 122 -25.95 1.46 -0.39
C SER A 122 -26.09 2.20 0.94
N LEU A 123 -24.98 2.47 1.63
CA LEU A 123 -24.97 3.23 2.89
C LEU A 123 -24.67 4.71 2.65
N PHE A 124 -23.83 5.03 1.66
CA PHE A 124 -23.38 6.38 1.39
C PHE A 124 -23.94 6.86 0.05
N SER A 125 -24.86 7.83 0.08
CA SER A 125 -25.59 8.28 -1.12
C SER A 125 -24.82 9.30 -1.97
N ALA A 126 -23.97 10.09 -1.33
CA ALA A 126 -23.10 11.05 -1.99
C ALA A 126 -21.82 11.22 -1.19
N SER A 127 -20.69 11.41 -1.86
CA SER A 127 -19.40 11.70 -1.26
C SER A 127 -18.77 12.91 -1.94
N GLU A 128 -18.30 13.85 -1.13
CA GLU A 128 -17.57 15.03 -1.59
C GLU A 128 -16.16 14.99 -1.02
N GLU A 129 -15.18 15.16 -1.89
CA GLU A 129 -13.77 15.27 -1.55
C GLU A 129 -13.47 16.70 -1.11
N VAL A 130 -12.98 16.86 0.12
CA VAL A 130 -12.55 18.13 0.68
C VAL A 130 -11.05 18.04 0.90
N GLU A 131 -10.31 18.85 0.15
CA GLU A 131 -8.88 19.04 0.38
C GLU A 131 -8.71 19.96 1.59
N ILE A 132 -7.88 19.55 2.57
CA ILE A 132 -7.58 20.40 3.72
C ILE A 132 -6.28 21.15 3.44
N PRO A 133 -6.34 22.47 3.19
CA PRO A 133 -5.16 23.31 3.24
C PRO A 133 -4.83 23.55 4.72
N ALA A 134 -3.93 22.75 5.30
CA ALA A 134 -3.38 23.00 6.63
C ALA A 134 -1.86 23.16 6.54
N ASP A 135 -1.32 24.04 7.40
CA ASP A 135 0.11 24.30 7.49
C ASP A 135 0.88 22.99 7.71
N GLY A 136 1.74 22.63 6.75
CA GLY A 136 2.59 21.45 6.81
C GLY A 136 2.12 20.22 6.01
N TRP A 137 1.01 20.31 5.27
CA TRP A 137 0.54 19.26 4.37
C TRP A 137 0.59 19.72 2.90
N ASP A 138 1.18 18.91 2.02
CA ASP A 138 1.12 19.17 0.58
C ASP A 138 -0.27 18.78 0.02
N ALA A 139 -0.65 19.39 -1.09
CA ALA A 139 -1.86 19.04 -1.83
C ALA A 139 -1.87 17.55 -2.20
N GLY A 140 -2.83 16.79 -1.67
CA GLY A 140 -2.94 15.34 -1.81
C GLY A 140 -2.47 14.49 -0.63
N ASP A 141 -1.87 15.10 0.41
CA ASP A 141 -1.41 14.35 1.59
C ASP A 141 -2.55 14.00 2.57
N LEU A 142 -3.61 14.82 2.61
CA LEU A 142 -4.76 14.63 3.49
C LEU A 142 -6.08 14.73 2.70
N LEU A 143 -6.84 13.63 2.68
CA LEU A 143 -8.14 13.53 2.03
C LEU A 143 -9.23 13.46 3.10
N VAL A 144 -10.13 14.44 3.11
CA VAL A 144 -11.38 14.34 3.88
C VAL A 144 -12.53 14.07 2.94
N VAL A 145 -13.38 13.12 3.33
CA VAL A 145 -14.56 12.76 2.58
C VAL A 145 -15.79 13.09 3.41
N LYS A 146 -16.57 14.06 2.95
CA LYS A 146 -17.89 14.33 3.50
C LYS A 146 -18.89 13.46 2.77
N SER A 147 -19.61 12.60 3.50
CA SER A 147 -20.61 11.73 2.89
C SER A 147 -21.96 11.79 3.60
N ARG A 148 -23.04 11.68 2.83
CA ARG A 148 -24.41 11.56 3.36
C ARG A 148 -24.76 10.09 3.52
N VAL A 149 -25.12 9.72 4.74
CA VAL A 149 -25.69 8.39 5.01
C VAL A 149 -27.08 8.33 4.39
N ALA A 150 -27.38 7.27 3.64
CA ALA A 150 -28.71 6.99 3.15
C ALA A 150 -29.63 6.80 4.36
N HIS A 151 -30.75 7.53 4.39
CA HIS A 151 -31.77 7.27 5.40
C HIS A 151 -32.37 5.89 5.13
N VAL A 152 -32.18 4.97 6.09
CA VAL A 152 -32.80 3.64 6.10
C VAL A 152 -34.25 3.76 6.53
#